data_AF-A0A238L4I3-F1
#
_entry.id   AF-A0A238L4I3-F1
#
_cell.length_a   1.000
_cell.length_b   1.000
_cell.length_c   1.000
_cell.angle_alpha   90.00
_cell.angle_beta   90.00
_cell.angle_gamma   90.00
#
_symmetry.space_group_name_H-M   'P 1'
#
loop_
_entity.id
_entity.type
_entity.pdbx_description
1 polymer ?
#
loop_
_entity_poly.entity_id
_entity_poly.type
_entity_poly.pdbx_seq_one_letter_code
_entity_poly.pdbx_strand_id
1 'polypeptide(L)'
;MDKLTGLFAAVVIIGGATAGYQFFGKSETVVGHSMTPPDTRSIAEGDPIVEVKLPAELSAQASIGKNVFEAKCVECHGTNAAGRNGMAPPLVHKIYEPSHHSDMAFIMAAQNGVRAHHWNFGNMPRIEGLTEGDVKMVAAYVRELQRANGIN
;
A
#
# COMPACT_ATOMS: atom_id res chain seq x y z
N MET A 1 5.39 -3.68 -63.18
CA MET A 1 4.44 -4.22 -62.19
C MET A 1 5.27 -4.50 -60.96
N ASP A 2 5.44 -3.45 -60.16
CA ASP A 2 6.61 -3.33 -59.32
C ASP A 2 6.33 -3.94 -57.95
N LYS A 3 7.19 -4.89 -57.59
CA LYS A 3 7.13 -5.75 -56.40
C LYS A 3 7.50 -4.97 -55.13
N LEU A 4 6.88 -3.81 -54.92
CA LEU A 4 7.22 -2.89 -53.83
C LEU A 4 6.04 -2.55 -52.89
N THR A 5 4.96 -3.34 -52.92
CA THR A 5 3.80 -3.20 -52.03
C THR A 5 3.66 -4.35 -51.02
N GLY A 6 4.57 -5.33 -51.03
CA GLY A 6 4.44 -6.58 -50.25
C GLY A 6 5.19 -6.67 -48.93
N LEU A 7 5.87 -5.60 -48.44
CA LEU A 7 6.77 -5.71 -47.28
C LEU A 7 6.39 -4.85 -46.06
N PHE A 8 5.36 -4.01 -46.14
CA PHE A 8 4.87 -3.24 -44.99
C PHE A 8 3.75 -3.93 -44.19
N ALA A 9 3.21 -5.05 -44.68
CA ALA A 9 2.16 -5.79 -43.96
C ALA A 9 2.70 -6.77 -42.90
N ALA A 10 3.99 -7.12 -42.92
CA ALA A 10 4.55 -8.17 -42.06
C ALA A 10 5.23 -7.67 -40.76
N VAL A 11 5.59 -6.38 -40.68
CA VAL A 11 6.31 -5.85 -39.50
C VAL A 11 5.37 -5.39 -38.39
N VAL A 12 4.08 -5.15 -38.68
CA VAL A 12 3.11 -4.70 -37.66
C VAL A 12 2.61 -5.85 -36.77
N ILE A 13 2.67 -7.10 -37.22
CA ILE A 13 2.09 -8.24 -36.47
C ILE A 13 3.01 -8.72 -35.34
N ILE A 14 4.33 -8.60 -35.48
CA ILE A 14 5.27 -9.09 -34.45
C ILE A 14 5.49 -8.03 -33.35
N GLY A 15 5.47 -6.74 -33.69
CA GLY A 15 5.59 -5.65 -32.69
C GLY A 15 4.32 -5.42 -31.87
N GLY A 16 3.14 -5.74 -32.42
CA GLY A 16 1.87 -5.58 -31.72
C GLY A 16 1.65 -6.57 -30.57
N ALA A 17 2.15 -7.80 -30.70
CA ALA A 17 1.95 -8.85 -29.70
C ALA A 17 2.80 -8.62 -28.43
N THR A 18 4.04 -8.13 -28.57
CA THR A 18 4.90 -7.81 -27.43
C THR A 18 4.48 -6.52 -26.72
N ALA A 19 4.03 -5.51 -27.48
CA ALA A 19 3.48 -4.28 -26.91
C ALA A 19 2.11 -4.50 -26.23
N GLY A 20 1.29 -5.43 -26.74
CA GLY A 20 0.02 -5.80 -26.14
C GLY A 20 0.19 -6.47 -24.77
N TYR A 21 1.17 -7.38 -24.63
CA TYR A 21 1.40 -8.09 -23.36
C TYR A 21 1.82 -7.15 -22.22
N GLN A 22 2.53 -6.06 -22.54
CA GLN A 22 2.93 -5.06 -21.54
C GLN A 22 1.78 -4.11 -21.13
N PHE A 23 0.73 -4.01 -21.93
CA PHE A 23 -0.41 -3.13 -21.65
C PHE A 23 -1.56 -3.84 -20.92
N PHE A 24 -1.71 -5.16 -21.08
CA PHE A 24 -2.75 -5.95 -20.41
C PHE A 24 -2.33 -6.58 -19.08
N GLY A 25 -1.07 -6.42 -18.66
CA GLY A 25 -0.50 -7.08 -17.48
C GLY A 25 -0.35 -6.20 -16.22
N LYS A 26 -0.58 -4.89 -16.29
CA LYS A 26 -0.59 -4.05 -15.08
C LYS A 26 -1.96 -4.17 -14.45
N SER A 27 -2.12 -5.21 -13.62
CA SER A 27 -3.19 -5.23 -12.62
C SER A 27 -3.03 -3.94 -11.82
N GLU A 28 -3.95 -2.99 -12.00
CA GLU A 28 -4.02 -1.80 -11.16
C GLU A 28 -4.02 -2.30 -9.72
N THR A 29 -2.92 -2.04 -9.02
CA THR A 29 -2.85 -2.17 -7.57
C THR A 29 -3.89 -1.21 -7.03
N VAL A 30 -5.07 -1.76 -6.74
CA VAL A 30 -6.23 -1.01 -6.31
C VAL A 30 -5.88 -0.40 -4.96
N VAL A 31 -5.45 0.85 -4.97
CA VAL A 31 -5.55 1.69 -3.78
C VAL A 31 -7.04 1.82 -3.53
N GLY A 32 -7.56 0.90 -2.72
CA GLY A 32 -8.98 0.65 -2.62
C GLY A 32 -9.71 1.89 -2.14
N HIS A 33 -10.51 2.51 -3.01
CA HIS A 33 -11.52 3.49 -2.61
C HIS A 33 -12.77 2.83 -1.98
N SER A 34 -12.70 1.52 -1.73
CA SER A 34 -13.70 0.69 -1.09
C SER A 34 -13.36 0.48 0.39
N MET A 35 -14.39 0.45 1.24
CA MET A 35 -14.26 0.08 2.66
C MET A 35 -14.19 -1.43 2.88
N THR A 36 -14.37 -2.22 1.82
CA THR A 36 -14.25 -3.68 1.86
C THR A 36 -12.82 -4.06 1.46
N PRO A 37 -12.11 -4.86 2.28
CA PRO A 37 -10.82 -5.40 1.89
C PRO A 37 -10.90 -6.18 0.57
N PRO A 38 -9.89 -6.08 -0.32
CA PRO A 38 -9.82 -6.90 -1.51
C PRO A 38 -9.58 -8.37 -1.17
N ASP A 39 -9.90 -9.26 -2.11
CA ASP A 39 -9.49 -10.67 -2.01
C ASP A 39 -7.97 -10.79 -2.21
N THR A 40 -7.27 -11.24 -1.18
CA THR A 40 -5.80 -11.36 -1.20
C THR A 40 -5.31 -12.79 -1.49
N ARG A 41 -6.20 -13.73 -1.83
CA ARG A 41 -5.83 -15.15 -2.06
C ARG A 41 -4.86 -15.38 -3.22
N SER A 42 -4.80 -14.46 -4.19
CA SER A 42 -3.88 -14.52 -5.32
C SER A 42 -2.52 -13.87 -5.03
N ILE A 43 -2.38 -13.17 -3.90
CA ILE A 43 -1.13 -12.54 -3.47
C ILE A 43 -0.33 -13.61 -2.70
N ALA A 44 0.98 -13.72 -2.93
CA ALA A 44 1.78 -14.69 -2.20
C ALA A 44 1.86 -14.34 -0.70
N GLU A 45 2.07 -15.34 0.15
CA GLU A 45 2.25 -15.12 1.59
C GLU A 45 3.46 -14.22 1.84
N GLY A 46 3.29 -13.15 2.62
CA GLY A 46 4.36 -12.21 2.93
C GLY A 46 4.63 -11.13 1.89
N ASP A 47 3.97 -11.15 0.72
CA ASP A 47 4.07 -10.10 -0.29
C ASP A 47 3.25 -8.85 0.09
N PRO A 48 3.62 -7.66 -0.44
CA PRO A 48 2.83 -6.46 -0.23
C PRO A 48 1.41 -6.60 -0.80
N ILE A 49 0.42 -6.10 -0.06
CA ILE A 49 -1.00 -6.18 -0.47
C ILE A 49 -1.36 -5.06 -1.46
N VAL A 50 -0.74 -3.88 -1.31
CA VAL A 50 -0.92 -2.73 -2.21
C VAL A 50 0.42 -2.20 -2.68
N GLU A 51 0.47 -1.65 -3.89
CA GLU A 51 1.59 -0.81 -4.31
C GLU A 51 1.39 0.60 -3.75
N VAL A 52 2.42 1.14 -3.11
CA VAL A 52 2.36 2.45 -2.45
C VAL A 52 3.18 3.45 -3.23
N LYS A 53 2.51 4.45 -3.81
CA LYS A 53 3.18 5.63 -4.35
C LYS A 53 3.74 6.48 -3.22
N LEU A 54 5.03 6.78 -3.28
CA LEU A 54 5.68 7.66 -2.30
C LEU A 54 5.47 9.13 -2.65
N PRO A 55 5.29 10.02 -1.66
CA PRO A 55 5.37 11.46 -1.89
C PRO A 55 6.79 11.83 -2.34
N ALA A 56 6.91 12.93 -3.08
CA ALA A 56 8.22 13.41 -3.52
C ALA A 56 9.13 13.78 -2.35
N GLU A 57 8.54 14.35 -1.29
CA GLU A 57 9.21 14.72 -0.05
C GLU A 57 8.30 14.43 1.13
N LEU A 58 8.89 14.06 2.26
CA LEU A 58 8.17 13.92 3.53
C LEU A 58 8.33 15.19 4.38
N SER A 59 7.31 15.54 5.16
CA SER A 59 7.49 16.54 6.21
C SER A 59 8.53 16.07 7.25
N ALA A 60 9.03 17.00 8.08
CA ALA A 60 9.94 16.64 9.16
C ALA A 60 9.32 15.63 10.13
N GLN A 61 8.03 15.81 10.46
CA GLN A 61 7.27 14.90 11.32
C GLN A 61 7.11 13.53 10.67
N ALA A 62 6.71 13.47 9.40
CA ALA A 62 6.58 12.21 8.67
C ALA A 62 7.92 11.50 8.46
N SER A 63 9.02 12.24 8.30
CA SER A 63 10.37 11.65 8.22
C SER A 63 10.77 10.96 9.53
N ILE A 64 10.49 11.59 10.68
CA ILE A 64 10.67 10.95 11.99
C ILE A 64 9.73 9.73 12.11
N GLY A 65 8.47 9.89 11.72
CA GLY A 65 7.47 8.83 11.72
C GLY A 65 7.86 7.61 10.90
N LYS A 66 8.47 7.82 9.73
CA LYS A 66 9.01 6.76 8.88
C LYS A 66 10.06 5.94 9.63
N ASN A 67 11.02 6.59 10.30
CA ASN A 67 12.06 5.89 11.06
C ASN A 67 11.46 5.04 12.18
N VAL A 68 10.46 5.58 12.90
CA VAL A 68 9.74 4.83 13.94
C VAL A 68 8.97 3.65 13.34
N PHE A 69 8.28 3.87 12.22
CA PHE A 69 7.52 2.84 11.53
C PHE A 69 8.44 1.71 11.04
N GLU A 70 9.58 2.04 10.45
CA GLU A 70 10.60 1.07 10.03
C GLU A 70 11.19 0.29 11.20
N ALA A 71 11.32 0.91 12.37
CA ALA A 71 11.85 0.24 13.56
C ALA A 71 10.83 -0.66 14.28
N LYS A 72 9.52 -0.37 14.18
CA LYS A 72 8.50 -0.95 15.09
C LYS A 72 7.25 -1.50 14.43
N CYS A 73 6.97 -1.16 13.18
CA CYS A 73 5.70 -1.46 12.53
C CYS A 73 5.86 -2.25 11.22
N VAL A 74 6.99 -2.08 10.53
CA VAL A 74 7.23 -2.61 9.18
C VAL A 74 7.23 -4.14 9.11
N GLU A 75 7.63 -4.81 10.19
CA GLU A 75 7.72 -6.28 10.23
C GLU A 75 6.36 -6.94 9.91
N CYS A 76 5.29 -6.31 10.40
CA CYS A 76 3.92 -6.75 10.16
C CYS A 76 3.25 -5.97 9.03
N HIS A 77 3.29 -4.64 9.06
CA HIS A 77 2.54 -3.79 8.11
C HIS A 77 3.25 -3.57 6.78
N GLY A 78 4.40 -4.20 6.56
CA GLY A 78 5.15 -4.16 5.32
C GLY A 78 5.83 -2.82 5.05
N THR A 79 6.78 -2.83 4.12
CA THR A 79 7.49 -1.62 3.66
C THR A 79 6.47 -0.59 3.17
N ASN A 80 6.67 0.68 3.52
CA ASN A 80 5.77 1.78 3.17
C ASN A 80 4.31 1.55 3.60
N ALA A 81 4.08 0.76 4.65
CA ALA A 81 2.75 0.40 5.12
C ALA A 81 1.84 -0.23 4.04
N ALA A 82 2.46 -0.95 3.10
CA ALA A 82 1.82 -1.66 1.99
C ALA A 82 1.02 -2.91 2.44
N GLY A 83 1.04 -3.22 3.73
CA GLY A 83 0.51 -4.46 4.27
C GLY A 83 1.44 -5.62 3.92
N ARG A 84 1.18 -6.75 4.55
CA ARG A 84 1.90 -7.98 4.30
C ARG A 84 0.89 -9.12 4.32
N ASN A 85 0.70 -9.75 3.16
CA ASN A 85 -0.34 -10.76 3.01
C ASN A 85 -0.14 -11.91 4.01
N GLY A 86 -1.24 -12.34 4.61
CA GLY A 86 -1.27 -13.32 5.70
C GLY A 86 -0.82 -12.81 7.07
N MET A 87 -0.32 -11.57 7.18
CA MET A 87 0.27 -11.04 8.42
C MET A 87 -0.42 -9.79 8.97
N ALA A 88 -0.48 -8.69 8.21
CA ALA A 88 -1.13 -7.46 8.68
C ALA A 88 -1.60 -6.58 7.52
N PRO A 89 -2.62 -5.74 7.74
CA PRO A 89 -3.23 -4.99 6.66
C PRO A 89 -2.39 -3.81 6.19
N PRO A 90 -2.61 -3.34 4.95
CA PRO A 90 -2.06 -2.08 4.47
C PRO A 90 -2.65 -0.91 5.24
N LEU A 91 -1.80 -0.01 5.74
CA LEU A 91 -2.27 1.26 6.33
C LEU A 91 -2.48 2.34 5.26
N VAL A 92 -1.92 2.12 4.06
CA VAL A 92 -2.28 2.88 2.84
C VAL A 92 -3.52 2.24 2.22
N HIS A 93 -4.66 2.39 2.88
CA HIS A 93 -5.96 1.87 2.43
C HIS A 93 -7.09 2.75 2.97
N LYS A 94 -8.21 2.88 2.24
CA LYS A 94 -9.32 3.76 2.62
C LYS A 94 -9.95 3.44 3.97
N ILE A 95 -9.96 2.17 4.36
CA ILE A 95 -10.37 1.74 5.70
C ILE A 95 -9.71 2.59 6.79
N TYR A 96 -8.46 2.99 6.59
CA TYR A 96 -7.69 3.76 7.56
C TYR A 96 -7.70 5.26 7.27
N GLU A 97 -8.58 5.78 6.43
CA GLU A 97 -8.69 7.23 6.16
C GLU A 97 -9.12 8.00 7.43
N PRO A 98 -8.78 9.31 7.56
CA PRO A 98 -8.99 10.07 8.79
C PRO A 98 -10.44 10.12 9.30
N SER A 99 -11.42 10.07 8.40
CA SER A 99 -12.84 10.09 8.75
C SER A 99 -13.34 8.77 9.35
N HIS A 100 -12.59 7.67 9.18
CA HIS A 100 -12.96 6.34 9.65
C HIS A 100 -12.03 5.82 10.76
N HIS A 101 -10.70 5.94 10.58
CA HIS A 101 -9.72 5.74 11.65
C HIS A 101 -8.94 7.03 11.84
N SER A 102 -9.28 7.80 12.88
CA SER A 102 -8.58 9.03 13.22
C SER A 102 -7.12 8.77 13.64
N ASP A 103 -6.30 9.81 13.74
CA ASP A 103 -4.92 9.67 14.22
C ASP A 103 -4.85 9.08 15.65
N MET A 104 -5.87 9.37 16.48
CA MET A 104 -5.96 8.78 17.82
C MET A 104 -6.21 7.27 17.76
N ALA A 105 -6.83 6.76 16.69
CA ALA A 105 -6.99 5.32 16.51
C ALA A 105 -5.64 4.61 16.34
N PHE A 106 -4.66 5.24 15.68
CA PHE A 106 -3.31 4.71 15.54
C PHE A 106 -2.59 4.67 16.90
N ILE A 107 -2.71 5.75 17.68
CA ILE A 107 -2.17 5.83 19.04
C ILE A 107 -2.75 4.71 19.92
N MET A 108 -4.08 4.57 19.94
CA MET A 108 -4.75 3.55 20.73
C MET A 108 -4.40 2.13 20.27
N ALA A 109 -4.27 1.92 18.96
CA ALA A 109 -3.87 0.64 18.40
C ALA A 109 -2.46 0.24 18.84
N ALA A 110 -1.49 1.16 18.77
CA ALA A 110 -0.13 0.88 19.22
C ALA A 110 -0.05 0.65 20.74
N GLN A 111 -0.78 1.44 21.53
CA GLN A 111 -0.70 1.38 23.00
C GLN A 111 -1.44 0.19 23.62
N ASN A 112 -2.53 -0.28 22.99
CA ASN A 112 -3.42 -1.28 23.56
C ASN A 112 -3.56 -2.56 22.71
N GLY A 113 -3.08 -2.53 21.47
CA GLY A 113 -3.42 -3.53 20.48
C GLY A 113 -4.84 -3.35 19.93
N VAL A 114 -5.21 -4.19 18.96
CA VAL A 114 -6.50 -4.14 18.26
C VAL A 114 -7.04 -5.54 18.04
N ARG A 115 -8.33 -5.73 18.30
CA ARG A 115 -9.04 -6.94 17.87
C ARG A 115 -9.34 -6.86 16.37
N ALA A 116 -9.07 -7.93 15.63
CA ALA A 116 -9.40 -8.00 14.21
C ALA A 116 -10.89 -7.69 13.97
N HIS A 117 -11.18 -6.83 12.99
CA HIS A 117 -12.55 -6.47 12.62
C HIS A 117 -12.73 -6.14 11.13
N HIS A 118 -11.74 -5.55 10.46
CA HIS A 118 -11.79 -5.35 9.01
C HIS A 118 -11.12 -6.47 8.22
N TRP A 119 -9.98 -6.97 8.69
CA TRP A 119 -9.16 -7.96 8.01
C TRP A 119 -9.09 -9.24 8.82
N ASN A 120 -8.88 -10.37 8.14
CA ASN A 120 -8.75 -11.68 8.77
C ASN A 120 -7.28 -12.09 8.99
N PHE A 121 -6.46 -11.15 9.48
CA PHE A 121 -5.05 -11.40 9.82
C PHE A 121 -4.83 -11.65 11.33
N GLY A 122 -5.89 -11.63 12.12
CA GLY A 122 -5.83 -11.73 13.58
C GLY A 122 -5.57 -10.40 14.29
N ASN A 123 -5.40 -10.48 15.60
CA ASN A 123 -5.28 -9.29 16.45
C ASN A 123 -3.92 -8.63 16.29
N MET A 124 -3.90 -7.29 16.30
CA MET A 124 -2.67 -6.52 16.44
C MET A 124 -2.27 -6.50 17.93
N PRO A 125 -1.06 -6.91 18.31
CA PRO A 125 -0.59 -6.78 19.69
C PRO A 125 -0.27 -5.32 20.03
N ARG A 126 -0.19 -5.02 21.34
CA ARG A 126 0.41 -3.78 21.83
C ARG A 126 1.88 -3.71 21.40
N ILE A 127 2.32 -2.53 20.99
CA ILE A 127 3.72 -2.23 20.67
C ILE A 127 4.37 -1.54 21.87
N GLU A 128 5.39 -2.16 22.44
CA GLU A 128 6.12 -1.62 23.58
C GLU A 128 7.25 -0.66 23.17
N GLY A 129 7.60 0.24 24.09
CA GLY A 129 8.71 1.18 23.90
C GLY A 129 8.40 2.32 22.94
N LEU A 130 7.13 2.62 22.70
CA LEU A 130 6.68 3.80 21.95
C LEU A 130 5.92 4.76 22.88
N THR A 131 6.23 6.04 22.77
CA THR A 131 5.43 7.12 23.36
C THR A 131 4.26 7.47 22.46
N GLU A 132 3.27 8.20 22.98
CA GLU A 132 2.21 8.77 22.15
C GLU A 132 2.77 9.68 21.05
N GLY A 133 3.81 10.46 21.36
CA GLY A 133 4.49 11.34 20.40
C GLY A 133 5.09 10.57 19.23
N ASP A 134 5.70 9.41 19.49
CA ASP A 134 6.27 8.56 18.43
C ASP A 134 5.17 8.08 17.48
N VAL A 135 4.06 7.59 18.04
CA VAL A 135 2.94 7.08 17.23
C VAL A 135 2.22 8.20 16.48
N LYS A 136 2.19 9.42 17.03
CA LYS A 136 1.69 10.60 16.30
C LYS A 136 2.55 10.91 15.08
N MET A 137 3.88 10.76 15.16
CA MET A 137 4.76 10.92 13.99
C MET A 137 4.51 9.79 12.98
N VAL A 138 4.34 8.55 13.44
CA VAL A 138 3.96 7.41 12.57
C VAL A 138 2.65 7.68 11.84
N ALA A 139 1.64 8.20 12.53
CA ALA A 139 0.38 8.60 11.90
C ALA A 139 0.62 9.65 10.81
N ALA A 140 1.42 10.69 11.08
CA ALA A 140 1.78 11.70 10.06
C ALA A 140 2.44 11.08 8.82
N TYR A 141 3.35 10.11 8.99
CA TYR A 141 3.95 9.36 7.90
C TYR A 141 2.90 8.59 7.08
N VAL A 142 2.04 7.80 7.74
CA VAL A 142 0.98 7.06 7.07
C VAL A 142 0.03 8.00 6.34
N ARG A 143 -0.31 9.17 6.90
CA ARG A 143 -1.16 10.16 6.24
C ARG A 143 -0.52 10.73 4.97
N GLU A 144 0.78 10.97 4.96
CA GLU A 144 1.46 11.46 3.76
C GLU A 144 1.49 10.40 2.65
N LEU A 145 1.70 9.14 3.01
CA LEU A 145 1.54 8.03 2.07
C LEU A 145 0.10 7.94 1.55
N GLN A 146 -0.90 7.98 2.43
CA GLN A 146 -2.31 7.97 2.05
C GLN A 146 -2.64 9.09 1.05
N ARG A 147 -2.22 10.33 1.33
CA ARG A 147 -2.43 11.47 0.43
C ARG A 147 -1.75 11.30 -0.92
N ALA A 148 -0.51 10.79 -0.94
CA ALA A 148 0.20 10.49 -2.18
C ALA A 148 -0.51 9.45 -3.05
N ASN A 149 -1.36 8.62 -2.44
CA ASN A 149 -2.18 7.59 -3.07
C ASN A 149 -3.68 7.99 -3.18
N GLY A 150 -4.04 9.25 -2.93
CA GLY A 150 -5.41 9.74 -3.11
C GLY A 150 -6.41 9.38 -2.00
N ILE A 151 -5.93 9.00 -0.81
CA ILE A 151 -6.73 8.75 0.40
C ILE A 151 -6.62 9.98 1.32
N ASN A 152 -7.74 10.59 1.70
CA ASN A 152 -7.79 11.86 2.44
C ASN A 152 -8.72 11.83 3.65
#